data_AF-A0A174N888-F1
#
_entry.id   AF-A0A174N888-F1
#
_cell.length_a   1.000
_cell.length_b   1.000
_cell.length_c   1.000
_cell.angle_alpha   90.00
_cell.angle_beta   90.00
_cell.angle_gamma   90.00
#
_symmetry.space_group_name_H-M   'P 1'
#
loop_
_entity.id
_entity.type
_entity.pdbx_description
1 polymer ?
#
loop_
_entity_poly.entity_id
_entity_poly.type
_entity_poly.pdbx_seq_one_letter_code
_entity_poly.pdbx_strand_id
1 'polypeptide(L)' 'MCTVKEIREAIREDCHSQHDMESMEIDRVLQTLPFSQGNDLLDKPPIPKRPYRRRKSEQNS' A
#
# COMPACT_ATOMS: atom_id res chain seq x y z
N MET A 1 -28.89 15.22 -29.82
CA MET A 1 -27.55 14.59 -29.91
C MET A 1 -26.69 15.22 -28.85
N CYS A 2 -26.01 14.40 -28.05
CA CYS A 2 -25.03 14.93 -27.10
C CYS A 2 -23.76 15.34 -27.85
N THR A 3 -23.21 16.49 -27.51
CA THR A 3 -22.00 17.04 -28.10
C THR A 3 -20.77 16.54 -27.35
N VAL A 4 -19.62 16.53 -28.02
CA VAL A 4 -18.34 16.14 -27.40
C VAL A 4 -18.02 17.02 -26.19
N LYS A 5 -18.49 18.28 -26.18
CA LYS A 5 -18.29 19.20 -25.07
C LYS A 5 -19.08 18.77 -23.82
N GLU A 6 -20.35 18.42 -23.99
CA GLU A 6 -21.22 17.95 -22.90
C GLU A 6 -20.69 16.63 -22.30
N ILE A 7 -20.19 15.72 -23.14
CA ILE A 7 -19.58 14.46 -22.67
C ILE A 7 -18.32 14.73 -21.85
N ARG A 8 -17.44 15.63 -22.32
CA ARG A 8 -16.21 15.98 -21.59
C ARG A 8 -16.50 16.70 -20.27
N GLU A 9 -17.53 17.54 -20.26
CA GLU A 9 -17.93 18.30 -19.08
C GLU A 9 -18.52 17.38 -18.01
N ALA A 10 -19.38 16.45 -18.39
CA ALA A 10 -19.95 15.44 -17.49
C ALA A 10 -18.87 14.53 -16.88
N ILE A 11 -17.91 14.04 -17.69
CA ILE A 11 -16.79 13.22 -17.18
C ILE A 11 -15.94 14.02 -16.19
N ARG A 12 -15.62 15.29 -16.52
CA ARG A 12 -14.80 16.15 -15.65
C ARG A 12 -15.49 16.44 -14.31
N GLU A 13 -16.80 16.69 -14.33
CA GLU A 13 -17.60 16.97 -13.14
C GLU A 13 -17.74 15.71 -12.25
N ASP A 14 -17.92 14.53 -12.85
CA ASP A 14 -17.95 13.25 -12.13
C ASP A 14 -16.58 12.92 -11.49
N CYS A 15 -15.48 13.12 -12.22
CA CYS A 15 -14.13 12.93 -11.67
C CYS A 15 -13.82 13.92 -10.53
N HIS A 16 -14.27 15.18 -10.61
CA HIS A 16 -14.12 16.15 -9.53
C HIS A 16 -14.93 15.76 -8.29
N SER A 17 -16.17 15.30 -8.48
CA SER A 17 -17.02 14.83 -7.38
C SER A 17 -16.44 13.58 -6.69
N GLN A 18 -15.69 12.74 -7.41
CA GLN A 18 -15.04 11.55 -6.85
C GLN A 18 -13.68 11.87 -6.19
N HIS A 19 -12.92 12.85 -6.70
CA HIS A 19 -11.60 13.19 -6.15
C HIS A 19 -11.65 13.89 -4.78
N ASP A 20 -12.78 14.50 -4.42
CA ASP A 20 -12.97 15.10 -3.10
C ASP A 20 -13.15 14.07 -1.97
N MET A 21 -13.39 12.78 -2.28
CA MET A 21 -13.67 11.77 -1.25
C MET A 21 -12.56 10.73 -1.02
N GLU A 22 -11.58 10.59 -1.91
CA GLU A 22 -10.78 9.34 -1.96
C GLU A 22 -9.28 9.48 -1.66
N SER A 23 -8.70 10.70 -1.64
CA SER A 23 -7.27 10.86 -1.33
C SER A 23 -7.00 10.88 0.18
N MET A 24 -7.84 11.59 0.95
CA MET A 24 -7.67 11.71 2.39
C MET A 24 -7.97 10.43 3.16
N GLU A 25 -8.80 9.53 2.63
CA GLU A 25 -9.13 8.27 3.31
C GLU A 25 -7.95 7.29 3.28
N ILE A 26 -7.29 7.17 2.13
CA ILE A 26 -6.12 6.31 1.97
C ILE A 26 -4.98 6.78 2.89
N ASP A 27 -4.68 8.07 2.89
CA ASP A 27 -3.62 8.62 3.74
C ASP A 27 -3.92 8.42 5.23
N ARG A 28 -5.20 8.56 5.62
CA ARG A 28 -5.63 8.28 7.00
C ARG A 28 -5.50 6.79 7.36
N VAL A 29 -5.92 5.89 6.47
CA VAL A 29 -5.77 4.44 6.66
C VAL A 29 -4.29 4.09 6.78
N LEU A 30 -3.45 4.62 5.88
CA LEU A 30 -2.00 4.41 5.90
C LEU A 30 -1.38 4.90 7.20
N GLN A 31 -1.76 6.07 7.72
CA GLN A 31 -1.26 6.58 9.00
C GLN A 31 -1.68 5.71 10.20
N THR A 32 -2.85 5.09 10.16
CA THR A 32 -3.40 4.26 11.25
C THR A 32 -2.81 2.84 11.26
N LEU A 33 -2.17 2.41 10.15
CA LEU A 33 -1.56 1.09 10.08
C LEU A 33 -0.36 0.99 11.03
N PRO A 34 -0.14 -0.18 11.66
CA PRO A 34 0.96 -0.40 12.61
C PRO A 34 2.36 -0.37 11.96
N PHE A 35 2.44 -0.16 10.63
CA PHE A 35 3.67 -0.06 9.85
C PHE A 35 4.01 1.39 9.43
N SER A 36 3.12 2.35 9.70
CA SER A 36 3.28 3.76 9.29
C SER A 36 4.39 4.47 10.09
N GLN A 37 4.78 3.90 11.23
CA GLN A 37 5.87 4.37 12.06
C GLN A 37 7.22 4.06 11.40
N GLY A 38 7.53 4.81 10.35
CA GLY A 38 8.68 4.64 9.45
C GLY A 38 10.07 4.79 10.10
N ASN A 39 10.14 5.04 11.40
CA ASN A 39 11.40 5.32 12.10
C ASN A 39 11.84 4.16 13.01
N ASP A 40 10.89 3.43 13.58
CA ASP A 40 11.17 2.36 14.56
C ASP A 40 11.78 1.09 13.96
N LEU A 41 11.68 0.91 12.63
CA LEU A 41 12.23 -0.26 11.94
C LEU A 41 13.67 -0.02 11.45
N LEU A 42 14.03 1.24 11.19
CA LEU A 42 15.35 1.63 10.67
C LEU A 42 16.36 1.91 11.79
N ASP A 43 15.90 2.35 12.96
CA ASP A 43 16.75 2.53 14.15
C ASP A 43 17.09 1.21 14.86
N LYS A 44 16.38 0.12 14.54
CA LYS A 44 16.66 -1.20 15.12
C LYS A 44 17.85 -1.83 14.40
N PRO A 45 18.89 -2.26 15.14
CA PRO A 45 20.01 -2.96 14.52
C PRO A 45 19.50 -4.21 13.78
N PRO A 46 20.10 -4.55 12.62
CA PRO A 46 19.65 -5.67 11.82
C PRO A 46 19.68 -6.96 12.66
N ILE A 47 18.57 -7.69 12.66
CA ILE A 47 18.44 -8.96 13.39
C ILE A 47 19.56 -9.89 12.92
N PRO A 48 20.39 -10.44 13.82
CA PRO A 48 21.45 -11.37 13.44
C PRO A 48 20.86 -12.54 12.67
N LYS A 49 21.37 -12.82 11.47
CA LYS A 49 20.91 -13.96 10.67
C LYS A 49 21.09 -15.23 11.49
N ARG A 50 20.00 -16.01 11.65
CA ARG A 50 20.09 -17.31 12.30
C ARG A 50 21.10 -18.17 11.52
N PRO A 51 22.01 -18.87 12.21
CA PRO A 51 22.89 -19.83 11.55
C PRO A 51 22.03 -20.79 10.72
N TYR A 52 22.36 -20.93 9.43
CA TYR A 52 21.64 -21.82 8.53
C TYR A 52 21.69 -23.25 9.12
N ARG A 53 20.57 -23.73 9.68
CA ARG A 53 20.46 -25.11 10.14
C ARG A 53 20.10 -25.96 8.92
N ARG A 54 21.11 -26.57 8.29
CA ARG A 54 20.89 -27.56 7.23
C ARG A 54 20.03 -28.68 7.81
N ARG A 55 18.80 -28.86 7.30
CA ARG A 55 18.00 -30.05 7.63
C ARG A 55 18.77 -31.27 7.11
N LYS A 56 19.18 -32.18 7.99
CA LYS A 56 19.59 -33.52 7.56
C LYS A 56 18.32 -34.26 7.17
N SER A 57 18.19 -34.66 5.91
CA SER A 57 17.23 -35.69 5.53
C SER A 57 17.78 -37.02 6.01
N GLU A 58 17.10 -37.65 6.96
CA GLU A 58 17.33 -39.06 7.27
C GLU A 58 16.84 -39.86 6.06
N GLN A 59 17.77 -40.24 5.18
CA GLN A 59 17.51 -41.27 4.17
C GLN A 59 17.53 -42.60 4.92
N ASN A 60 16.35 -43.09 5.29
CA ASN A 60 16.19 -44.43 5.82
C ASN A 60 16.40 -45.42 4.66
N SER A 61 17.40 -46.29 4.81
CA SER A 61 17.68 -47.45 3.94
C SER A 61 16.65 -48.55 4.10
#